data_AF-A0A959XSC8-F1
#
_entry.id   AF-A0A959XSC8-F1
#
_cell.length_a   1.000
_cell.length_b   1.000
_cell.length_c   1.000
_cell.angle_alpha   90.00
_cell.angle_beta   90.00
_cell.angle_gamma   90.00
#
_symmetry.space_group_name_H-M   'P 1'
#
loop_
_entity.id
_entity.type
_entity.pdbx_description
1 polymer ?
#
loop_
_entity_poly.entity_id
_entity_poly.type
_entity_poly.pdbx_seq_one_letter_code
_entity_poly.pdbx_strand_id
1 'polypeptide(L)'
;MTTIDTLHDHFLKCTGVCTDTRSITPGCLFVALKGPNFNANAFAEEALEKGARYAIVDDPEVAQGERFLLVADGLAALQQLATYHRRAF
;
A
#
# COMPACT_ATOMS: atom_id res chain seq x y z
N MET A 1 -5.17 5.43 11.64
CA MET A 1 -4.15 5.66 10.59
C MET A 1 -2.93 4.84 10.96
N THR A 2 -2.38 4.09 10.01
CA THR A 2 -1.24 3.18 10.21
C THR A 2 0.05 3.97 10.37
N THR A 3 0.85 3.64 11.39
CA THR A 3 2.17 4.25 11.64
C THR A 3 3.24 3.63 10.74
N ILE A 4 4.40 4.30 10.61
CA ILE A 4 5.46 3.86 9.69
C ILE A 4 6.11 2.54 10.12
N ASP A 5 6.26 2.32 11.42
CA ASP A 5 6.74 1.07 12.03
C ASP A 5 5.83 -0.11 11.67
N THR A 6 4.54 0.02 11.93
CA THR A 6 3.54 -1.00 11.61
C THR A 6 3.47 -1.26 10.09
N LEU A 7 3.55 -0.21 9.28
CA LEU A 7 3.56 -0.32 7.82
C LEU A 7 4.81 -1.05 7.31
N HIS A 8 5.96 -0.84 7.96
CA HIS A 8 7.20 -1.59 7.68
C HIS A 8 7.09 -3.07 8.10
N ASP A 9 6.48 -3.38 9.25
CA ASP A 9 6.24 -4.76 9.67
C ASP A 9 5.35 -5.53 8.68
N HIS A 10 4.35 -4.86 8.10
CA HIS A 10 3.54 -5.43 7.03
C HIS A 10 4.35 -5.59 5.74
N PHE A 11 5.16 -4.59 5.38
CA PHE A 11 6.03 -4.64 4.21
C PHE A 11 7.06 -5.80 4.29
N LEU A 12 7.64 -6.07 5.45
CA LEU A 12 8.59 -7.19 5.63
C LEU A 12 7.93 -8.57 5.43
N LYS A 13 6.61 -8.64 5.54
CA LYS A 13 5.84 -9.84 5.21
C LYS A 13 5.49 -9.91 3.72
N CYS A 14 5.78 -8.89 2.92
CA CYS A 14 5.48 -8.84 1.49
C CYS A 14 6.69 -9.23 0.63
N THR A 15 6.42 -9.62 -0.61
CA THR A 15 7.46 -9.96 -1.60
C THR A 15 8.08 -8.74 -2.28
N GLY A 16 7.45 -7.57 -2.13
CA GLY A 16 7.87 -6.31 -2.73
C GLY A 16 6.72 -5.30 -2.72
N VAL A 17 6.95 -4.13 -3.33
CA VAL A 17 5.95 -3.07 -3.50
C VAL A 17 5.43 -3.06 -4.94
N CYS A 18 4.13 -2.84 -5.12
CA CYS A 18 3.51 -2.61 -6.42
C CYS A 18 2.59 -1.38 -6.36
N THR A 19 2.61 -0.53 -7.37
CA THR A 19 1.77 0.70 -7.43
C THR A 19 0.78 0.66 -8.59
N ASP A 20 0.77 -0.42 -9.38
CA ASP A 20 -0.06 -0.58 -10.57
C ASP A 20 -0.76 -1.95 -10.53
N THR A 21 -2.09 -1.95 -10.49
CA THR A 21 -2.89 -3.18 -10.38
C THR A 21 -2.76 -4.10 -11.60
N ARG A 22 -2.20 -3.62 -12.71
CA ARG A 22 -1.91 -4.42 -13.91
C ARG A 22 -0.65 -5.27 -13.75
N SER A 23 0.18 -4.99 -12.75
CA SER A 23 1.46 -5.67 -12.48
C SER A 23 1.50 -6.32 -11.10
N ILE A 24 0.35 -6.66 -10.53
CA ILE A 24 0.26 -7.33 -9.24
C ILE A 24 0.97 -8.68 -9.31
N THR A 25 1.83 -8.91 -8.34
CA THR A 25 2.45 -10.21 -8.10
C THR A 25 1.95 -10.78 -6.77
N PRO A 26 1.81 -12.11 -6.65
CA PRO A 26 1.39 -12.72 -5.40
C PRO A 26 2.26 -12.31 -4.21
N GLY A 27 1.62 -11.86 -3.14
CA GLY A 27 2.27 -11.46 -1.90
C GLY A 27 2.82 -10.03 -1.87
N CYS A 28 2.67 -9.24 -2.94
CA CYS A 28 3.16 -7.86 -2.95
C CYS A 28 2.32 -6.94 -2.03
N LEU A 29 2.90 -5.80 -1.68
CA LEU A 29 2.25 -4.67 -1.02
C LEU A 29 1.78 -3.70 -2.11
N PHE A 30 0.46 -3.59 -2.33
CA PHE A 30 -0.08 -2.60 -3.24
C PHE A 30 -0.12 -1.23 -2.57
N VAL A 31 0.26 -0.16 -3.28
CA VAL A 31 0.15 1.22 -2.81
C VAL A 31 -0.71 2.02 -3.77
N ALA A 32 -1.87 2.43 -3.29
CA ALA A 32 -2.75 3.30 -4.03
C ALA A 32 -2.15 4.71 -4.10
N LEU A 33 -1.75 5.13 -5.30
CA LEU A 33 -1.32 6.50 -5.58
C LEU A 33 -2.47 7.30 -6.20
N LYS A 34 -2.64 8.54 -5.74
CA LYS A 34 -3.60 9.48 -6.29
C LYS A 34 -2.86 10.61 -7.02
N GLY A 35 -3.26 10.85 -8.26
CA GLY A 35 -2.84 11.99 -9.07
C GLY A 35 -4.05 12.87 -9.45
N PRO A 36 -3.82 13.95 -10.21
CA PRO A 36 -4.89 14.90 -10.57
C PRO A 36 -6.05 14.27 -11.34
N ASN A 37 -5.76 13.24 -12.16
CA ASN A 37 -6.73 12.60 -13.05
C ASN A 37 -6.98 11.12 -12.71
N PHE A 38 -6.38 10.62 -11.63
CA PHE A 38 -6.38 9.18 -11.33
C PHE A 38 -6.37 8.93 -9.84
N ASN A 39 -7.23 8.04 -9.37
CA ASN A 39 -7.26 7.63 -7.97
C ASN A 39 -7.15 6.10 -7.88
N ALA A 40 -5.97 5.61 -7.49
CA ALA A 40 -5.74 4.18 -7.41
C ALA A 40 -6.45 3.50 -6.23
N ASN A 41 -7.01 4.26 -5.28
CA ASN A 41 -7.75 3.69 -4.15
C ASN A 41 -8.95 2.85 -4.65
N ALA A 42 -9.58 3.26 -5.76
CA ALA A 42 -10.67 2.52 -6.39
C ALA A 42 -10.29 1.09 -6.83
N PHE A 43 -9.00 0.79 -6.98
CA PHE A 43 -8.51 -0.54 -7.39
C PHE A 43 -7.87 -1.32 -6.23
N ALA A 44 -7.98 -0.84 -4.99
CA ALA A 44 -7.35 -1.48 -3.84
C ALA A 44 -7.94 -2.88 -3.57
N GLU A 45 -9.26 -3.05 -3.71
CA GLU A 45 -9.92 -4.35 -3.60
C GLU A 45 -9.45 -5.30 -4.72
N GLU A 46 -9.45 -4.84 -5.97
CA GLU A 46 -8.95 -5.60 -7.13
C GLU A 46 -7.49 -6.05 -6.93
N ALA A 47 -6.63 -5.20 -6.35
CA ALA A 47 -5.25 -5.56 -6.05
C ALA A 47 -5.17 -6.73 -5.07
N LEU A 48 -5.99 -6.71 -4.02
CA LEU A 48 -6.07 -7.80 -3.03
C LEU A 48 -6.60 -9.09 -3.64
N GLU A 49 -7.60 -9.01 -4.53
CA GLU A 49 -8.14 -10.17 -5.26
C GLU A 49 -7.10 -10.78 -6.21
N LYS A 50 -6.28 -9.94 -6.86
CA LYS A 50 -5.16 -10.35 -7.72
C LYS A 50 -3.97 -10.94 -6.97
N GLY A 51 -4.01 -10.95 -5.64
CA GLY A 51 -3.02 -11.61 -4.80
C GLY A 51 -2.04 -10.67 -4.09
N ALA A 52 -2.27 -9.35 -4.09
CA ALA A 52 -1.59 -8.47 -3.15
C ALA A 52 -1.94 -8.90 -1.72
N ARG A 53 -0.93 -8.91 -0.85
CA ARG A 53 -1.10 -9.30 0.56
C ARG A 53 -1.76 -8.19 1.36
N TYR A 54 -1.38 -6.95 1.08
CA TYR A 54 -1.92 -5.74 1.70
C TYR A 54 -2.08 -4.64 0.65
N ALA A 55 -3.01 -3.72 0.89
CA ALA A 55 -3.22 -2.52 0.08
C ALA A 55 -3.13 -1.27 0.95
N ILE A 56 -2.18 -0.38 0.68
CA ILE A 56 -2.10 0.94 1.30
C ILE A 56 -3.08 1.86 0.57
N VAL A 57 -3.96 2.50 1.34
CA VAL A 57 -4.98 3.41 0.86
C VAL A 57 -4.99 4.68 1.70
N ASP A 58 -5.31 5.81 1.10
CA ASP A 58 -5.48 7.11 1.79
C ASP A 58 -6.94 7.58 1.85
N ASP A 59 -7.86 6.72 1.37
CA ASP A 59 -9.30 6.94 1.41
C ASP A 59 -9.94 6.04 2.50
N PRO A 60 -10.48 6.61 3.60
CA PRO A 60 -11.15 5.85 4.64
C PRO A 60 -12.37 5.07 4.16
N GLU A 61 -13.06 5.52 3.11
CA GLU A 61 -14.25 4.83 2.59
C GLU A 61 -13.88 3.52 1.88
N VAL A 62 -12.66 3.44 1.36
CA VAL A 62 -12.11 2.27 0.67
C VAL A 62 -11.49 1.27 1.65
N ALA A 63 -11.02 1.72 2.81
CA ALA A 63 -10.30 0.89 3.78
C ALA A 63 -11.20 -0.13 4.53
N GLN A 64 -11.72 -1.11 3.81
CA GLN A 64 -12.71 -2.08 4.30
C GLN A 64 -12.05 -3.41 4.65
N GLY A 65 -11.50 -3.48 5.86
CA GLY A 65 -10.99 -4.72 6.46
C GLY A 65 -9.49 -4.73 6.75
N GLU A 66 -9.01 -5.83 7.33
CA GLU A 66 -7.66 -5.92 7.94
C GLU A 66 -6.51 -5.88 6.92
N ARG A 67 -6.80 -6.12 5.63
CA ARG A 67 -5.79 -6.08 4.57
C ARG A 67 -5.60 -4.68 3.97
N PHE A 68 -6.45 -3.72 4.32
CA PHE A 68 -6.32 -2.34 3.92
C PHE A 68 -5.58 -1.56 5.00
N LEU A 69 -4.49 -0.90 4.60
CA LEU A 69 -3.64 -0.11 5.49
C LEU A 69 -3.92 1.37 5.23
N LEU A 70 -4.79 1.95 6.06
CA LEU A 70 -5.21 3.34 5.93
C LEU A 70 -4.12 4.33 6.39
N VAL A 71 -3.64 5.16 5.48
CA VAL A 71 -2.63 6.20 5.71
C VAL A 71 -3.16 7.61 5.43
N ALA A 72 -2.38 8.64 5.74
CA ALA A 72 -2.74 10.03 5.45
C ALA A 72 -2.66 10.35 3.95
N ASP A 73 -1.62 9.84 3.30
CA ASP A 73 -1.27 10.11 1.92
C ASP A 73 -0.43 8.93 1.40
N GLY A 74 -0.87 8.32 0.30
CA GLY A 74 -0.22 7.13 -0.25
C GLY A 74 1.21 7.37 -0.73
N LEU A 75 1.49 8.54 -1.33
CA LEU A 75 2.82 8.88 -1.84
C LEU A 75 3.80 9.14 -0.69
N ALA A 76 3.37 9.91 0.32
CA ALA A 76 4.16 10.18 1.51
C ALA A 76 4.48 8.88 2.26
N ALA A 77 3.49 7.99 2.43
CA ALA A 77 3.69 6.70 3.07
C ALA A 77 4.74 5.84 2.31
N LEU A 78 4.67 5.81 0.98
CA LEU A 78 5.66 5.09 0.15
C LEU A 78 7.08 5.65 0.32
N GLN A 79 7.23 6.97 0.29
CA GLN A 79 8.53 7.64 0.46
C GLN A 79 9.12 7.44 1.85
N GLN A 80 8.27 7.54 2.89
CA GLN A 80 8.64 7.28 4.27
C GLN A 80 9.04 5.81 4.46
N LEU A 81 8.30 4.87 3.87
CA LEU A 81 8.58 3.44 3.99
C LEU A 81 9.92 3.10 3.35
N ALA A 82 10.19 3.60 2.14
CA ALA A 82 11.46 3.42 1.46
C ALA A 82 12.63 4.03 2.27
N THR A 83 12.42 5.21 2.86
CA THR A 83 13.44 5.86 3.71
C THR A 83 13.68 5.09 5.00
N TYR A 84 12.62 4.61 5.65
CA TYR A 84 12.69 3.83 6.88
C TYR A 84 13.40 2.50 6.64
N HIS A 85 13.05 1.77 5.57
CA HIS A 85 13.69 0.51 5.20
C HIS A 85 15.19 0.69 4.92
N ARG A 86 15.59 1.74 4.20
CA ARG A 86 17.02 2.07 3.95
C ARG A 86 17.81 2.52 5.18
N ARG A 87 17.16 2.84 6.30
CA ARG A 87 17.84 3.19 7.56
C ARG A 87 17.96 1.99 8.50
N ALA A 88 17.06 1.02 8.34
CA ALA A 88 17.06 -0.22 9.10
C ALA A 88 18.09 -1.24 8.57
N PHE A 89 18.65 -1.00 7.38
CA PHE A 89 19.69 -1.79 6.70
C PHE A 89 20.81 -0.86 6.21
#